data_AF-A0A2M9Q8N8-F1
#
_entry.id   AF-A0A2M9Q8N8-F1
#
_cell.length_a   1.000
_cell.length_b   1.000
_cell.length_c   1.000
_cell.angle_alpha   90.00
_cell.angle_beta   90.00
_cell.angle_gamma   90.00
#
_symmetry.space_group_name_H-M   'P 1'
#
loop_
_entity.id
_entity.type
_entity.pdbx_description
1 polymer ?
#
loop_
_entity_poly.entity_id
_entity_poly.type
_entity_poly.pdbx_seq_one_letter_code
_entity_poly.pdbx_strand_id
1 'polypeptide(L)'
;MGKKKNIFFEGINTNYSNDRMSLRYYQINAMEAVQKAIENEENEMLIQMAVGTGKTNLGMAISKWFLDNVKSKRVLYLTSMKVMEEYLLGRFNDNLMGYRISLLNKDDEWLDSNIVLSTYQKVNYFDFKGDEFDLIICDEADAISYSILNKVFSLFDTYKIGFIQSDLHFKIDDRNTVNTFYTDKLIYQYTLNDAIQDGYIDKSDYDQIYKDNLELNIYNEINQKIQFFKETLSMDIKDITTLNELVVSLENVNEAIKEYNDIYQNIKKNKLDKEDIVSLGNKKEQLREFNELLYNFDYMNEMKGIKNNSLEKVWQDFLEQNTWIFGYGLNYIFNSPLDNKKLEQVISGYSFNQSGKRIDALMKTRGLINSLCLVEIKTHKTKLLEKQYRNESWGISTELSGAIAQIQKYKYKALKDISNRIEIKSQNGDPTGEVVFNYSPSLVLVIGSLSEFITEKGINEDKLSSFEMFRKSIEGIDIITFDELYDRAKYIIES
;
A
#
# COMPACT_ATOMS: atom_id res chain seq x y z
N MET A 1 -1.86 -43.23 -9.96
CA MET A 1 -0.55 -42.69 -10.35
C MET A 1 -0.24 -43.17 -11.76
N GLY A 2 -0.63 -42.41 -12.77
CA GLY A 2 -0.29 -42.70 -14.16
C GLY A 2 1.22 -42.58 -14.39
N LYS A 3 1.78 -43.42 -15.24
CA LYS A 3 3.20 -43.35 -15.64
C LYS A 3 3.46 -42.02 -16.34
N LYS A 4 4.34 -41.20 -15.74
CA LYS A 4 4.77 -39.89 -16.27
C LYS A 4 5.38 -40.05 -17.68
N LYS A 5 4.94 -39.24 -18.63
CA LYS A 5 5.58 -39.14 -19.96
C LYS A 5 6.98 -38.55 -19.76
N ASN A 6 8.02 -39.35 -19.94
CA ASN A 6 9.39 -38.83 -20.04
C ASN A 6 9.48 -37.92 -21.27
N ILE A 7 9.68 -36.62 -21.03
CA ILE A 7 9.91 -35.64 -22.09
C ILE A 7 11.42 -35.61 -22.33
N PHE A 8 11.85 -36.09 -23.51
CA PHE A 8 13.22 -35.91 -23.96
C PHE A 8 13.37 -34.52 -24.57
N PHE A 9 14.28 -33.71 -24.01
CA PHE A 9 14.69 -32.41 -24.57
C PHE A 9 16.02 -32.61 -25.33
N GLU A 10 16.00 -32.58 -26.65
CA GLU A 10 17.23 -32.41 -27.45
C GLU A 10 17.37 -30.94 -27.83
N GLY A 11 18.44 -30.29 -27.34
CA GLY A 11 19.03 -29.07 -27.90
C GLY A 11 18.08 -27.89 -28.11
N ILE A 12 17.78 -27.14 -27.06
CA ILE A 12 16.95 -25.93 -27.14
C ILE A 12 17.75 -24.80 -27.80
N ASN A 13 17.27 -24.32 -28.94
CA ASN A 13 17.78 -23.13 -29.62
C ASN A 13 17.27 -21.88 -28.88
N THR A 14 18.19 -21.04 -28.38
CA THR A 14 17.88 -19.84 -27.55
C THR A 14 17.34 -18.66 -28.36
N ASN A 15 17.40 -18.72 -29.69
CA ASN A 15 16.93 -17.64 -30.56
C ASN A 15 15.44 -17.77 -30.90
N TYR A 16 14.57 -17.39 -29.95
CA TYR A 16 13.14 -17.12 -30.21
C TYR A 16 12.90 -15.75 -30.86
N SER A 17 13.93 -15.16 -31.48
CA SER A 17 13.82 -13.98 -32.34
C SER A 17 13.21 -14.35 -33.69
N ASN A 18 11.95 -14.77 -33.71
CA ASN A 18 11.14 -14.60 -34.91
C ASN A 18 10.76 -13.11 -34.99
N ASP A 19 10.92 -12.48 -36.15
CA ASP A 19 10.84 -11.03 -36.43
C ASP A 19 9.65 -10.23 -35.84
N ARG A 20 8.66 -10.87 -35.19
CA ARG A 20 7.48 -10.23 -34.58
C ARG A 20 7.41 -10.29 -33.06
N MET A 21 8.13 -11.20 -32.40
CA MET A 21 8.11 -11.36 -30.93
C MET A 21 9.52 -11.18 -30.35
N SER A 22 10.02 -9.94 -30.41
CA SER A 22 11.23 -9.59 -29.66
C SER A 22 10.90 -9.55 -28.16
N LEU A 23 11.42 -10.51 -27.41
CA LEU A 23 11.35 -10.53 -25.95
C LEU A 23 12.43 -9.61 -25.37
N ARG A 24 12.08 -8.90 -24.29
CA ARG A 24 13.03 -8.13 -23.48
C ARG A 24 13.87 -9.07 -22.62
N TYR A 25 15.01 -8.58 -22.13
CA TYR A 25 15.99 -9.40 -21.40
C TYR A 25 15.37 -10.16 -20.21
N TYR A 26 14.51 -9.50 -19.42
CA TYR A 26 13.87 -10.12 -18.26
C TYR A 26 12.83 -11.18 -18.65
N GLN A 27 12.21 -11.06 -19.84
CA GLN A 27 11.33 -12.10 -20.39
C GLN A 27 12.14 -13.30 -20.88
N ILE A 28 13.33 -13.08 -21.43
CA ILE A 28 14.27 -14.15 -21.79
C ILE A 28 14.72 -14.88 -20.53
N ASN A 29 15.14 -14.14 -19.49
CA ASN A 29 15.54 -14.74 -18.22
C ASN A 29 14.41 -15.54 -17.56
N ALA A 30 13.17 -15.06 -17.65
CA ALA A 30 11.99 -15.79 -17.16
C ALA A 30 11.74 -17.09 -17.96
N MET A 31 11.92 -17.05 -19.28
CA MET A 31 11.84 -18.25 -20.14
C MET A 31 12.92 -19.27 -19.77
N GLU A 32 14.16 -18.82 -19.54
CA GLU A 32 15.26 -19.69 -19.10
C GLU A 32 14.96 -20.33 -17.73
N ALA A 33 14.35 -19.58 -16.81
CA ALA A 33 13.92 -20.11 -15.52
C ALA A 33 12.85 -21.21 -15.68
N VAL A 34 11.88 -21.02 -16.59
CA VAL A 34 10.87 -22.04 -16.92
C VAL A 34 11.53 -23.30 -17.50
N GLN A 35 12.46 -23.14 -18.43
CA GLN A 35 13.19 -24.25 -19.04
C GLN A 35 13.93 -25.05 -17.97
N LYS A 36 14.66 -24.37 -17.08
CA LYS A 36 15.41 -25.00 -15.99
C LYS A 36 14.50 -25.69 -14.97
N ALA A 37 13.36 -25.11 -14.63
CA ALA A 37 12.39 -25.73 -13.73
C ALA A 37 11.85 -27.04 -14.32
N ILE A 38 11.53 -27.04 -15.61
CA ILE A 38 11.06 -28.23 -16.32
C ILE A 38 12.16 -29.30 -16.42
N GLU A 39 13.42 -28.91 -16.65
CA GLU A 39 14.58 -29.83 -16.59
C GLU A 39 14.77 -30.47 -15.21
N ASN A 40 14.46 -29.73 -14.15
CA ASN A 40 14.47 -30.21 -12.76
C ASN A 40 13.22 -31.03 -12.38
N GLU A 41 12.39 -31.40 -13.35
CA GLU A 41 11.12 -32.12 -13.15
C GLU A 41 10.09 -31.35 -12.29
N GLU A 42 10.18 -30.02 -12.23
CA GLU A 42 9.17 -29.19 -11.58
C GLU A 42 7.95 -29.03 -12.49
N ASN A 43 6.77 -29.28 -11.93
CA ASN A 43 5.49 -29.26 -12.65
C ASN A 43 4.65 -28.01 -12.37
N GLU A 44 4.95 -27.27 -11.30
CA GLU A 44 4.23 -26.07 -10.91
C GLU A 44 5.23 -24.92 -10.75
N MET A 45 4.99 -23.84 -11.47
CA MET A 45 5.91 -22.70 -11.58
C MET A 45 5.13 -21.41 -11.44
N LEU A 46 5.69 -20.46 -10.70
CA LEU A 46 5.15 -19.12 -10.51
C LEU A 46 6.15 -18.08 -11.03
N ILE A 47 5.65 -17.11 -11.78
CA ILE A 47 6.45 -16.02 -12.35
C ILE A 47 5.82 -14.70 -11.91
N GLN A 48 6.58 -13.89 -11.18
CA GLN A 48 6.18 -12.54 -10.81
C GLN A 48 6.73 -11.54 -11.82
N MET A 49 5.84 -10.74 -12.39
CA MET A 49 6.22 -9.66 -13.30
C MET A 49 5.36 -8.44 -13.03
N ALA A 50 5.94 -7.25 -12.99
CA ALA A 50 5.19 -6.01 -12.85
C ALA A 50 4.17 -5.80 -13.99
N VAL A 51 3.16 -4.97 -13.73
CA VAL A 51 2.14 -4.61 -14.74
C VAL A 51 2.79 -3.91 -15.93
N GLY A 52 2.28 -4.13 -17.14
CA GLY A 52 2.79 -3.48 -18.35
C GLY A 52 4.15 -4.00 -18.85
N THR A 53 4.81 -4.93 -18.15
CA THR A 53 6.12 -5.48 -18.56
C THR A 53 6.02 -6.60 -19.60
N GLY A 54 4.80 -6.95 -20.05
CA GLY A 54 4.58 -7.88 -21.16
C GLY A 54 4.39 -9.35 -20.76
N LYS A 55 3.72 -9.63 -19.63
CA LYS A 55 3.33 -10.99 -19.20
C LYS A 55 2.69 -11.82 -20.31
N THR A 56 1.71 -11.26 -21.02
CA THR A 56 1.04 -11.91 -22.14
C THR A 56 2.00 -12.31 -23.27
N ASN A 57 3.00 -11.47 -23.60
CA ASN A 57 3.99 -11.79 -24.63
C ASN A 57 4.87 -12.97 -24.21
N LEU A 58 5.27 -13.02 -22.93
CA LEU A 58 6.01 -14.14 -22.38
C LEU A 58 5.15 -15.42 -22.36
N GLY A 59 3.88 -15.34 -21.96
CA GLY A 59 2.95 -16.47 -21.99
C GLY A 59 2.74 -17.05 -23.39
N MET A 60 2.64 -16.20 -24.43
CA MET A 60 2.61 -16.65 -25.83
C MET A 60 3.92 -17.32 -26.25
N ALA A 61 5.06 -16.75 -25.87
CA ALA A 61 6.36 -17.33 -26.18
C ALA A 61 6.55 -18.69 -25.50
N ILE A 62 6.14 -18.84 -24.24
CA ILE A 62 6.17 -20.12 -23.51
C ILE A 62 5.25 -21.13 -24.19
N SER A 63 4.04 -20.71 -24.56
CA SER A 63 3.10 -21.58 -25.29
C SER A 63 3.74 -22.10 -26.59
N LYS A 64 4.36 -21.22 -27.37
CA LYS A 64 5.06 -21.59 -28.60
C LYS A 64 6.22 -22.55 -28.34
N TRP A 65 7.12 -22.19 -27.42
CA TRP A 65 8.26 -23.02 -27.04
C TRP A 65 7.79 -24.42 -26.60
N PHE A 66 6.73 -24.50 -25.81
CA PHE A 66 6.21 -25.76 -25.30
C PHE A 66 5.62 -26.64 -26.42
N LEU A 67 4.94 -26.03 -27.39
CA LEU A 67 4.37 -26.70 -28.57
C LEU A 67 5.44 -27.19 -29.54
N ASP A 68 6.51 -26.41 -29.75
CA ASP A 68 7.58 -26.75 -30.70
C ASP A 68 8.46 -27.90 -30.21
N ASN A 69 8.67 -28.00 -28.90
CA ASN A 69 9.72 -28.88 -28.36
C ASN A 69 9.20 -30.23 -27.84
N VAL A 70 7.89 -30.51 -27.86
CA VAL A 70 7.37 -31.78 -27.32
C VAL A 70 6.20 -32.37 -28.12
N LYS A 71 6.17 -33.71 -28.14
CA LYS A 71 5.54 -34.54 -29.18
C LYS A 71 4.01 -34.63 -29.21
N SER A 72 3.32 -34.20 -28.15
CA SER A 72 1.84 -34.11 -28.07
C SER A 72 1.52 -33.07 -27.03
N LYS A 73 1.22 -31.85 -27.47
CA LYS A 73 1.24 -30.66 -26.61
C LYS A 73 0.02 -29.81 -26.93
N ARG A 74 -0.93 -29.77 -26.00
CA ARG A 74 -2.05 -28.83 -26.01
C ARG A 74 -1.91 -27.89 -24.84
N VAL A 75 -2.13 -26.60 -25.07
CA VAL A 75 -2.00 -25.55 -24.05
C VAL A 75 -3.39 -25.02 -23.71
N LEU A 76 -3.73 -24.99 -22.42
CA LEU A 76 -4.85 -24.22 -21.91
C LEU A 76 -4.32 -22.89 -21.36
N TYR A 77 -4.76 -21.77 -21.91
CA TYR A 77 -4.40 -20.44 -21.44
C TYR A 77 -5.61 -19.81 -20.75
N LEU A 78 -5.46 -19.49 -19.48
CA LEU A 78 -6.51 -19.00 -18.62
C LEU A 78 -6.33 -17.51 -18.33
N THR A 79 -7.44 -16.78 -18.37
CA THR A 79 -7.51 -15.36 -18.02
C THR A 79 -8.71 -15.07 -17.14
N SER A 80 -8.66 -13.96 -16.40
CA SER A 80 -9.65 -13.58 -15.40
C SER A 80 -11.01 -13.19 -15.97
N MET A 81 -11.05 -12.63 -17.19
CA MET A 81 -12.25 -12.02 -17.78
C MET A 81 -12.51 -12.46 -19.22
N LYS A 82 -13.80 -12.59 -19.58
CA LYS A 82 -14.23 -12.94 -20.95
C LYS A 82 -13.81 -11.91 -22.00
N VAL A 83 -13.81 -10.62 -21.67
CA VAL A 83 -13.34 -9.57 -22.60
C VAL A 83 -11.85 -9.77 -22.94
N MET A 84 -11.07 -10.25 -21.97
CA MET A 84 -9.65 -10.55 -22.14
C MET A 84 -9.44 -11.79 -23.01
N GLU A 85 -10.30 -12.81 -22.86
CA GLU A 85 -10.31 -14.04 -23.68
C GLU A 85 -10.40 -13.72 -25.18
N GLU A 86 -11.31 -12.84 -25.59
CA GLU A 86 -11.48 -12.44 -27.00
C GLU A 86 -10.28 -11.63 -27.54
N TYR A 87 -9.72 -10.72 -26.73
CA TYR A 87 -8.52 -9.97 -27.11
C TYR A 87 -7.30 -10.89 -27.26
N LEU A 88 -7.12 -11.84 -26.35
CA LEU A 88 -6.03 -12.82 -26.41
C LEU A 88 -6.14 -13.69 -27.66
N LEU A 89 -7.35 -14.06 -28.08
CA LEU A 89 -7.55 -14.83 -29.31
C LEU A 89 -6.97 -14.14 -30.53
N GLY A 90 -7.20 -12.84 -30.69
CA GLY A 90 -6.60 -12.05 -31.77
C GLY A 90 -5.07 -12.06 -31.70
N ARG A 91 -4.51 -11.76 -30.51
CA ARG A 91 -3.06 -11.69 -30.28
C ARG A 91 -2.36 -13.02 -30.55
N PHE A 92 -2.92 -14.13 -30.09
CA PHE A 92 -2.38 -15.46 -30.32
C PHE A 92 -2.41 -15.81 -31.81
N ASN A 93 -3.52 -15.56 -32.51
CA ASN A 93 -3.62 -15.84 -33.95
C ASN A 93 -2.62 -15.04 -34.79
N ASP A 94 -2.42 -13.75 -34.46
CA ASP A 94 -1.51 -12.87 -35.19
C ASP A 94 -0.03 -13.27 -35.05
N ASN A 95 0.35 -13.82 -33.89
CA ASN A 95 1.74 -14.08 -33.54
C ASN A 95 2.15 -15.55 -33.63
N LEU A 96 1.20 -16.49 -33.46
CA LEU A 96 1.44 -17.92 -33.45
C LEU A 96 0.84 -18.59 -34.70
N MET A 97 1.12 -17.99 -35.87
CA MET A 97 0.71 -18.53 -37.16
C MET A 97 1.25 -19.96 -37.34
N GLY A 98 0.34 -20.91 -37.62
CA GLY A 98 0.67 -22.33 -37.79
C GLY A 98 0.09 -23.24 -36.71
N TYR A 99 -0.41 -22.69 -35.60
CA TYR A 99 -1.18 -23.45 -34.61
C TYR A 99 -2.67 -23.13 -34.69
N ARG A 100 -3.51 -24.12 -34.43
CA ARG A 100 -4.95 -23.93 -34.25
C ARG A 100 -5.20 -23.38 -32.85
N ILE A 101 -5.78 -22.18 -32.79
CA ILE A 101 -6.14 -21.51 -31.54
C ILE A 101 -7.64 -21.29 -31.53
N SER A 102 -8.29 -21.64 -30.42
CA SER A 102 -9.73 -21.46 -30.24
C SER A 102 -10.08 -21.04 -28.82
N LEU A 103 -11.34 -20.67 -28.62
CA LEU A 103 -11.92 -20.47 -27.30
C LEU A 103 -12.53 -21.80 -26.82
N LEU A 104 -12.46 -22.06 -25.52
CA LEU A 104 -13.22 -23.16 -24.92
C LEU A 104 -14.72 -22.89 -25.12
N ASN A 105 -15.42 -23.75 -25.85
CA ASN A 105 -16.84 -23.55 -26.20
C ASN A 105 -17.59 -24.89 -26.21
N LYS A 106 -18.92 -24.85 -26.25
CA LYS A 106 -19.77 -26.06 -26.25
C LYS A 106 -19.84 -26.78 -27.60
N ASP A 107 -19.33 -26.14 -28.65
CA ASP A 107 -19.38 -26.67 -30.02
C ASP A 107 -18.19 -27.59 -30.32
N ASP A 108 -17.39 -27.92 -29.31
CA ASP A 108 -16.27 -28.88 -29.34
C ASP A 108 -15.16 -28.58 -30.35
N GLU A 109 -15.17 -27.42 -31.01
CA GLU A 109 -14.10 -26.95 -31.92
C GLU A 109 -12.73 -26.90 -31.23
N TRP A 110 -12.74 -26.67 -29.92
CA TRP A 110 -11.55 -26.64 -29.09
C TRP A 110 -10.84 -27.99 -28.99
N LEU A 111 -11.53 -29.12 -29.26
CA LEU A 111 -10.95 -30.47 -29.23
C LEU A 111 -9.84 -30.68 -30.25
N ASP A 112 -9.86 -29.95 -31.38
CA ASP A 112 -8.86 -30.06 -32.45
C ASP A 112 -7.81 -28.93 -32.42
N SER A 113 -7.81 -28.13 -31.35
CA SER A 113 -6.94 -26.95 -31.22
C SER A 113 -5.66 -27.24 -30.42
N ASN A 114 -4.56 -26.61 -30.84
CA ASN A 114 -3.27 -26.67 -30.14
C ASN A 114 -3.28 -25.79 -28.89
N ILE A 115 -3.91 -24.62 -28.98
CA ILE A 115 -4.06 -23.68 -27.86
C ILE A 115 -5.54 -23.41 -27.66
N VAL A 116 -6.01 -23.56 -26.44
CA VAL A 116 -7.37 -23.25 -26.04
C VAL A 116 -7.30 -22.11 -25.04
N LEU A 117 -7.98 -21.01 -25.35
CA LEU A 117 -8.12 -19.87 -24.46
C LEU A 117 -9.44 -20.02 -23.69
N SER A 118 -9.43 -19.70 -22.40
CA SER A 118 -10.63 -19.77 -21.58
C SER A 118 -10.54 -18.84 -20.38
N THR A 119 -11.65 -18.68 -19.68
CA THR A 119 -11.65 -18.08 -18.34
C THR A 119 -11.66 -19.18 -17.28
N TYR A 120 -11.13 -18.86 -16.10
CA TYR A 120 -11.12 -19.80 -14.97
C TYR A 120 -12.52 -20.30 -14.59
N GLN A 121 -13.54 -19.44 -14.69
CA GLN A 121 -14.93 -19.83 -14.44
C GLN A 121 -15.42 -20.81 -15.50
N LYS A 122 -15.15 -20.52 -16.78
CA LYS A 122 -15.65 -21.32 -17.90
C LYS A 122 -15.15 -22.76 -17.84
N VAL A 123 -13.91 -22.99 -17.42
CA VAL A 123 -13.33 -24.33 -17.22
C VAL A 123 -14.19 -25.19 -16.28
N ASN A 124 -14.78 -24.62 -15.23
CA ASN A 124 -15.57 -25.39 -14.26
C ASN A 124 -16.89 -25.94 -14.82
N TYR A 125 -17.32 -25.51 -16.01
CA TYR A 125 -18.56 -25.97 -16.65
C TYR A 125 -18.33 -27.09 -17.67
N PHE A 126 -17.08 -27.53 -17.85
CA PHE A 126 -16.72 -28.60 -18.77
C PHE A 126 -16.22 -29.80 -17.98
N ASP A 127 -16.59 -31.00 -18.47
CA ASP A 127 -16.12 -32.26 -17.90
C ASP A 127 -14.83 -32.66 -18.60
N PHE A 128 -13.70 -32.44 -17.92
CA PHE A 128 -12.37 -32.80 -18.41
C PHE A 128 -11.93 -34.16 -17.84
N LYS A 129 -11.30 -34.97 -18.68
CA LYS A 129 -10.66 -36.24 -18.30
C LYS A 129 -9.33 -36.02 -17.57
N GLY A 130 -8.76 -34.83 -17.68
CA GLY A 130 -7.56 -34.38 -16.98
C GLY A 130 -6.26 -34.60 -17.76
N ASP A 131 -6.33 -35.18 -18.96
CA ASP A 131 -5.21 -35.43 -19.87
C ASP A 131 -5.33 -34.70 -21.22
N GLU A 132 -6.33 -33.82 -21.37
CA GLU A 132 -6.55 -33.03 -22.58
C GLU A 132 -5.47 -31.98 -22.85
N PHE A 133 -4.79 -31.51 -21.79
CA PHE A 133 -3.80 -30.44 -21.87
C PHE A 133 -2.48 -30.85 -21.23
N ASP A 134 -1.39 -30.47 -21.90
CA ASP A 134 -0.02 -30.75 -21.46
C ASP A 134 0.61 -29.54 -20.74
N LEU A 135 -0.01 -28.35 -20.84
CA LEU A 135 0.37 -27.15 -20.11
C LEU A 135 -0.86 -26.29 -19.82
N ILE A 136 -0.98 -25.84 -18.57
CA ILE A 136 -1.90 -24.79 -18.16
C ILE A 136 -1.10 -23.52 -17.90
N ILE A 137 -1.42 -22.43 -18.58
CA ILE A 137 -0.90 -21.09 -18.28
C ILE A 137 -2.02 -20.27 -17.66
N CYS A 138 -1.73 -19.63 -16.54
CA CYS A 138 -2.66 -18.83 -15.75
C CYS A 138 -2.20 -17.38 -15.75
N ASP A 139 -2.80 -16.55 -16.61
CA ASP A 139 -2.56 -15.11 -16.63
C ASP A 139 -3.35 -14.45 -15.51
N GLU A 140 -2.70 -13.57 -14.75
CA GLU A 140 -3.30 -12.91 -13.58
C GLU A 140 -3.80 -13.91 -12.52
N ALA A 141 -2.99 -14.90 -12.17
CA ALA A 141 -3.35 -15.90 -11.16
C ALA A 141 -3.63 -15.29 -9.78
N ASP A 142 -3.10 -14.11 -9.50
CA ASP A 142 -3.36 -13.30 -8.31
C ASP A 142 -4.68 -12.53 -8.34
N ALA A 143 -5.33 -12.43 -9.51
CA ALA A 143 -6.61 -11.75 -9.63
C ALA A 143 -7.80 -12.59 -9.16
N ILE A 144 -7.64 -13.88 -8.81
CA ILE A 144 -8.75 -14.83 -8.58
C ILE A 144 -8.63 -15.52 -7.23
N SER A 145 -9.77 -15.89 -6.65
CA SER A 145 -9.79 -16.62 -5.38
C SER A 145 -9.04 -17.95 -5.46
N TYR A 146 -8.36 -18.27 -4.36
CA TYR A 146 -7.62 -19.52 -4.19
C TYR A 146 -8.50 -20.76 -4.42
N SER A 147 -9.78 -20.73 -4.01
CA SER A 147 -10.72 -21.84 -4.19
C SER A 147 -10.96 -22.17 -5.67
N ILE A 148 -11.12 -21.16 -6.53
CA ILE A 148 -11.33 -21.35 -7.97
C ILE A 148 -10.04 -21.82 -8.62
N LEU A 149 -8.91 -21.19 -8.28
CA LEU A 149 -7.61 -21.55 -8.81
C LEU A 149 -7.25 -23.01 -8.49
N ASN A 150 -7.39 -23.41 -7.22
CA ASN A 150 -7.16 -24.80 -6.79
C ASN A 150 -8.08 -25.79 -7.49
N LYS A 151 -9.37 -25.46 -7.64
CA LYS A 151 -10.32 -26.33 -8.31
C LYS A 151 -9.86 -26.59 -9.74
N VAL A 152 -9.54 -25.53 -10.49
CA VAL A 152 -9.01 -25.66 -11.86
C VAL A 152 -7.71 -26.47 -11.90
N PHE A 153 -6.79 -26.23 -10.97
CA PHE A 153 -5.49 -26.91 -10.96
C PHE A 153 -5.61 -28.38 -10.59
N SER A 154 -6.62 -28.75 -9.81
CA SER A 154 -6.88 -30.14 -9.43
C SER A 154 -7.45 -30.98 -10.58
N LEU A 155 -7.98 -30.34 -11.63
CA LEU A 155 -8.53 -31.03 -12.81
C LEU A 155 -7.43 -31.63 -13.70
N PHE A 156 -6.23 -31.05 -13.71
CA PHE A 156 -5.17 -31.40 -14.66
C PHE A 156 -3.89 -31.83 -13.93
N ASP A 157 -3.41 -33.04 -14.23
CA ASP A 157 -2.11 -33.56 -13.75
C ASP A 157 -1.02 -33.27 -14.79
N THR A 158 -0.69 -31.97 -14.94
CA THR A 158 0.12 -31.46 -16.06
C THR A 158 1.01 -30.29 -15.62
N TYR A 159 1.83 -29.72 -16.53
CA TYR A 159 2.64 -28.54 -16.22
C TYR A 159 1.75 -27.31 -16.01
N LYS A 160 2.03 -26.50 -14.98
CA LYS A 160 1.24 -25.33 -14.62
C LYS A 160 2.15 -24.14 -14.40
N ILE A 161 1.87 -23.03 -15.10
CA ILE A 161 2.61 -21.78 -14.98
C ILE A 161 1.63 -20.67 -14.61
N GLY A 162 1.84 -20.05 -13.45
CA GLY A 162 1.06 -18.89 -13.00
C GLY A 162 1.84 -17.59 -13.15
N PHE A 163 1.20 -16.57 -13.70
CA PHE A 163 1.71 -15.20 -13.70
C PHE A 163 1.03 -14.40 -12.59
N ILE A 164 1.83 -13.70 -11.78
CA ILE A 164 1.33 -12.76 -10.76
C ILE A 164 1.88 -11.36 -11.02
N GLN A 165 1.10 -10.34 -10.67
CA GLN A 165 1.43 -8.94 -10.90
C GLN A 165 2.10 -8.25 -9.70
N SER A 166 1.97 -8.83 -8.51
CA SER A 166 2.04 -8.08 -7.27
C SER A 166 3.38 -8.13 -6.51
N ASP A 167 3.97 -6.94 -6.30
CA ASP A 167 4.87 -6.61 -5.17
C ASP A 167 4.06 -6.28 -3.88
N LEU A 168 2.73 -6.18 -3.97
CA LEU A 168 1.84 -6.07 -2.81
C LEU A 168 1.76 -7.44 -2.14
N HIS A 169 2.15 -7.45 -0.88
CA HIS A 169 1.89 -8.51 0.07
C HIS A 169 0.66 -9.35 -0.27
N PHE A 170 0.89 -10.64 -0.56
CA PHE A 170 0.05 -11.69 0.00
C PHE A 170 0.13 -11.57 1.54
N LYS A 171 -0.54 -10.56 2.11
CA LYS A 171 -0.98 -10.49 3.49
C LYS A 171 -2.50 -10.38 3.45
N ILE A 172 -3.12 -11.53 3.15
CA ILE A 172 -4.42 -11.81 3.74
C ILE A 172 -4.14 -11.97 5.23
N ASP A 173 -4.73 -11.06 5.99
CA ASP A 173 -4.94 -11.06 7.44
C ASP A 173 -4.24 -12.14 8.28
N ASP A 174 -3.44 -11.67 9.23
CA ASP A 174 -3.03 -12.42 10.42
C ASP A 174 -4.30 -12.82 11.19
N ARG A 175 -4.86 -13.99 10.82
CA ARG A 175 -5.59 -14.98 11.64
C ARG A 175 -6.53 -15.80 10.73
N ASN A 176 -6.08 -16.98 10.31
CA ASN A 176 -6.87 -18.17 9.88
C ASN A 176 -6.81 -18.69 8.42
N THR A 177 -6.01 -18.16 7.50
CA THR A 177 -5.82 -18.84 6.19
C THR A 177 -4.52 -19.63 6.12
N VAL A 178 -4.63 -20.89 6.52
CA VAL A 178 -3.67 -21.94 6.22
C VAL A 178 -3.58 -22.10 4.69
N ASN A 179 -2.34 -22.03 4.17
CA ASN A 179 -1.88 -22.35 2.82
C ASN A 179 -2.25 -21.39 1.67
N THR A 180 -1.40 -20.39 1.50
CA THR A 180 -1.15 -19.67 0.25
C THR A 180 -0.73 -20.61 -0.88
N PHE A 181 -1.11 -20.28 -2.11
CA PHE A 181 -0.51 -20.86 -3.31
C PHE A 181 1.02 -20.66 -3.21
N TYR A 182 1.74 -21.77 -3.24
CA TYR A 182 3.12 -21.98 -2.77
C TYR A 182 4.15 -20.93 -3.27
N THR A 183 4.57 -20.01 -2.40
CA THR A 183 5.69 -19.07 -2.65
C THR A 183 7.02 -19.79 -2.91
N ASP A 184 7.14 -21.06 -2.50
CA ASP A 184 8.24 -21.97 -2.81
C ASP A 184 8.29 -22.43 -4.28
N LYS A 185 7.29 -22.08 -5.10
CA LYS A 185 7.25 -22.32 -6.55
C LYS A 185 7.59 -21.09 -7.39
N LEU A 186 7.98 -19.97 -6.76
CA LEU A 186 8.43 -18.77 -7.46
C LEU A 186 9.79 -19.03 -8.12
N ILE A 187 9.79 -19.15 -9.45
CA ILE A 187 11.00 -19.44 -10.23
C ILE A 187 11.66 -18.19 -10.81
N TYR A 188 10.93 -17.08 -10.92
CA TYR A 188 11.43 -15.82 -11.45
C TYR A 188 10.62 -14.62 -10.96
N GLN A 189 11.30 -13.49 -10.73
CA GLN A 189 10.71 -12.23 -10.28
C GLN A 189 11.29 -11.06 -11.08
N TYR A 190 10.41 -10.18 -11.55
CA TYR A 190 10.74 -8.88 -12.12
C TYR A 190 9.76 -7.83 -11.57
N THR A 191 10.22 -7.08 -10.59
CA THR A 191 9.39 -6.15 -9.79
C THR A 191 9.11 -4.85 -10.52
N LEU A 192 8.19 -4.05 -9.97
CA LEU A 192 7.92 -2.71 -10.49
C LEU A 192 9.12 -1.80 -10.29
N ASN A 193 9.87 -1.99 -9.20
CA ASN A 193 11.13 -1.29 -8.96
C ASN A 193 12.18 -1.63 -10.02
N ASP A 194 12.31 -2.90 -10.42
CA ASP A 194 13.24 -3.30 -11.50
C ASP A 194 12.83 -2.63 -12.83
N ALA A 195 11.54 -2.62 -13.14
CA ALA A 195 11.01 -1.97 -14.34
C ALA A 195 11.27 -0.46 -14.39
N ILE A 196 11.24 0.22 -13.24
CA ILE A 196 11.57 1.66 -13.11
C ILE A 196 13.07 1.87 -13.26
N GLN A 197 13.90 1.08 -12.57
CA GLN A 197 15.36 1.19 -12.65
C GLN A 197 15.88 0.97 -14.07
N ASP A 198 15.27 0.04 -14.79
CA ASP A 198 15.61 -0.26 -16.19
C ASP A 198 15.01 0.73 -17.20
N GLY A 199 14.16 1.67 -16.75
CA GLY A 199 13.54 2.68 -17.60
C GLY A 199 12.41 2.16 -18.51
N TYR A 200 11.82 1.00 -18.21
CA TYR A 200 10.64 0.50 -18.94
C TYR A 200 9.33 1.12 -18.44
N ILE A 201 9.31 1.67 -17.23
CA ILE A 201 8.17 2.38 -16.64
C ILE A 201 8.68 3.72 -16.08
N ASP A 202 8.01 4.82 -16.41
CA ASP A 202 8.34 6.13 -15.87
C ASP A 202 7.86 6.25 -14.42
N LYS A 203 8.64 6.89 -13.55
CA LYS A 203 8.28 7.09 -12.14
C LYS A 203 7.03 7.96 -11.97
N SER A 204 6.71 8.79 -12.96
CA SER A 204 5.45 9.57 -12.98
C SER A 204 4.22 8.70 -13.25
N ASP A 205 4.37 7.63 -14.04
CA ASP A 205 3.31 6.65 -14.30
C ASP A 205 3.13 5.68 -13.12
N TYR A 206 4.12 5.54 -12.24
CA TYR A 206 4.06 4.69 -11.04
C TYR A 206 2.85 5.00 -10.15
N ASP A 207 2.65 6.28 -9.79
CA ASP A 207 1.56 6.67 -8.87
C ASP A 207 0.18 6.48 -9.50
N GLN A 208 0.09 6.63 -10.83
CA GLN A 208 -1.15 6.45 -11.58
C GLN A 208 -1.45 4.95 -11.77
N ILE A 209 -0.47 4.16 -12.23
CA ILE A 209 -0.57 2.71 -12.39
C ILE A 209 -0.86 2.04 -11.05
N TYR A 210 -0.25 2.49 -9.95
CA TYR A 210 -0.52 1.96 -8.62
C TYR A 210 -1.96 2.24 -8.17
N LYS A 211 -2.46 3.46 -8.38
CA LYS A 211 -3.86 3.83 -8.07
C LYS A 211 -4.87 3.10 -8.95
N ASP A 212 -4.62 3.03 -10.26
CA ASP A 212 -5.51 2.38 -11.21
C ASP A 212 -5.59 0.87 -10.93
N ASN A 213 -4.48 0.22 -10.55
CA ASN A 213 -4.47 -1.19 -10.16
C ASN A 213 -5.18 -1.46 -8.83
N LEU A 214 -5.09 -0.54 -7.86
CA LEU A 214 -5.85 -0.66 -6.62
C LEU A 214 -7.36 -0.60 -6.90
N GLU A 215 -7.80 0.34 -7.74
CA GLU A 215 -9.20 0.44 -8.17
C GLU A 215 -9.64 -0.77 -9.00
N LEU A 216 -8.79 -1.26 -9.91
CA LEU A 216 -9.07 -2.45 -10.71
C LEU A 216 -9.18 -3.71 -9.84
N ASN A 217 -8.33 -3.86 -8.83
CA ASN A 217 -8.37 -5.00 -7.91
C ASN A 217 -9.66 -4.99 -7.07
N ILE A 218 -10.07 -3.84 -6.55
CA ILE A 218 -11.34 -3.70 -5.83
C ILE A 218 -12.52 -3.98 -6.75
N TYR A 219 -12.51 -3.46 -7.97
CA TYR A 219 -13.56 -3.68 -8.95
C TYR A 219 -13.64 -5.15 -9.40
N ASN A 220 -12.51 -5.80 -9.59
CA ASN A 220 -12.41 -7.22 -9.94
C ASN A 220 -12.90 -8.10 -8.78
N GLU A 221 -12.53 -7.79 -7.54
CA GLU A 221 -13.01 -8.52 -6.36
C GLU A 221 -14.53 -8.40 -6.19
N ILE A 222 -15.07 -7.18 -6.35
CA ILE A 222 -16.51 -6.92 -6.30
C ILE A 222 -17.24 -7.68 -7.42
N ASN A 223 -16.73 -7.61 -8.65
CA ASN A 223 -17.35 -8.31 -9.77
C ASN A 223 -17.26 -9.83 -9.63
N GLN A 224 -16.20 -10.36 -9.05
CA GLN A 224 -16.09 -11.79 -8.75
C GLN A 224 -17.11 -12.23 -7.70
N LYS A 225 -17.30 -11.46 -6.62
CA LYS A 225 -18.33 -11.76 -5.62
C LYS A 225 -19.74 -11.68 -6.23
N ILE A 226 -19.99 -10.71 -7.11
CA ILE A 226 -21.27 -10.59 -7.85
C ILE A 226 -21.47 -11.76 -8.82
N GLN A 227 -20.42 -12.18 -9.52
CA GLN A 227 -20.50 -13.26 -10.50
C GLN A 227 -20.65 -14.63 -9.82
N PHE A 228 -19.91 -14.88 -8.73
CA PHE A 228 -20.11 -16.03 -7.86
C PHE A 228 -21.54 -16.09 -7.32
N PHE A 229 -22.10 -14.95 -6.92
CA PHE A 229 -23.49 -14.84 -6.47
C PHE A 229 -24.50 -15.17 -7.59
N LYS A 230 -24.31 -14.63 -8.79
CA LYS A 230 -25.15 -14.93 -9.97
C LYS A 230 -25.10 -16.40 -10.37
N GLU A 231 -23.93 -17.00 -10.32
CA GLU A 231 -23.72 -18.40 -10.71
C GLU A 231 -24.28 -19.36 -9.65
N THR A 232 -24.13 -19.06 -8.36
CA THR A 232 -24.77 -19.79 -7.25
C THR A 232 -26.30 -19.78 -7.36
N LEU A 233 -26.87 -18.65 -7.76
CA LEU A 233 -28.32 -18.52 -7.99
C LEU A 233 -28.80 -19.17 -9.29
N SER A 234 -27.90 -19.45 -10.24
CA SER A 234 -28.21 -20.02 -11.56
C SER A 234 -27.96 -21.52 -11.64
N MET A 235 -27.56 -22.19 -10.56
CA MET A 235 -27.42 -23.64 -10.54
C MET A 235 -28.80 -24.30 -10.64
N ASP A 236 -28.96 -25.19 -11.61
CA ASP A 236 -30.15 -26.01 -11.79
C ASP A 236 -30.34 -26.88 -10.53
N ILE A 237 -31.57 -26.92 -10.00
CA ILE A 237 -31.94 -27.50 -8.68
C ILE A 237 -31.61 -29.02 -8.56
N LYS A 238 -31.06 -29.64 -9.60
CA LYS A 238 -30.81 -31.09 -9.71
C LYS A 238 -29.44 -31.56 -9.18
N ASP A 239 -28.46 -30.67 -8.99
CA ASP A 239 -27.11 -31.03 -8.52
C ASP A 239 -26.89 -30.85 -7.01
N ILE A 240 -27.95 -30.56 -6.24
CA ILE A 240 -27.86 -30.45 -4.78
C ILE A 240 -27.97 -31.84 -4.17
N THR A 241 -26.83 -32.48 -3.90
CA THR A 241 -26.78 -33.79 -3.25
C THR A 241 -27.11 -33.74 -1.76
N THR A 242 -27.05 -32.58 -1.09
CA THR A 242 -27.67 -32.41 0.23
C THR A 242 -28.21 -31.00 0.47
N LEU A 243 -29.46 -30.91 0.95
CA LEU A 243 -30.09 -29.66 1.40
C LEU A 243 -29.23 -28.88 2.43
N ASN A 244 -28.34 -29.55 3.15
CA ASN A 244 -27.45 -28.93 4.13
C ASN A 244 -26.36 -28.05 3.48
N GLU A 245 -25.84 -28.40 2.32
CA GLU A 245 -24.84 -27.58 1.61
C GLU A 245 -25.44 -26.28 1.06
N LEU A 246 -26.71 -26.34 0.62
CA LEU A 246 -27.49 -25.14 0.32
C LEU A 246 -27.73 -24.28 1.56
N VAL A 247 -28.12 -24.89 2.69
CA VAL A 247 -28.38 -24.14 3.93
C VAL A 247 -27.11 -23.44 4.42
N VAL A 248 -25.96 -24.13 4.42
CA VAL A 248 -24.67 -23.55 4.81
C VAL A 248 -24.25 -22.44 3.84
N SER A 249 -24.45 -22.64 2.53
CA SER A 249 -24.17 -21.60 1.53
C SER A 249 -25.10 -20.39 1.69
N LEU A 250 -26.38 -20.60 1.98
CA LEU A 250 -27.36 -19.55 2.25
C LEU A 250 -27.09 -18.82 3.57
N GLU A 251 -26.59 -19.52 4.59
CA GLU A 251 -26.13 -18.92 5.86
C GLU A 251 -24.88 -18.06 5.65
N ASN A 252 -23.89 -18.55 4.92
CA ASN A 252 -22.70 -17.78 4.54
C ASN A 252 -23.04 -16.56 3.68
N VAL A 253 -24.02 -16.70 2.77
CA VAL A 253 -24.56 -15.58 1.98
C VAL A 253 -25.29 -14.59 2.88
N ASN A 254 -26.07 -15.06 3.85
CA ASN A 254 -26.77 -14.19 4.80
C ASN A 254 -25.79 -13.45 5.73
N GLU A 255 -24.68 -14.09 6.13
CA GLU A 255 -23.59 -13.45 6.86
C GLU A 255 -22.86 -12.41 6.00
N ALA A 256 -22.48 -12.74 4.78
CA ALA A 256 -21.84 -11.79 3.86
C ALA A 256 -22.75 -10.60 3.51
N ILE A 257 -24.06 -10.84 3.33
CA ILE A 257 -25.05 -9.78 3.13
C ILE A 257 -25.19 -8.93 4.39
N LYS A 258 -25.22 -9.54 5.59
CA LYS A 258 -25.25 -8.78 6.85
C LYS A 258 -23.99 -7.95 7.02
N GLU A 259 -22.83 -8.49 6.74
CA GLU A 259 -21.54 -7.80 6.86
C GLU A 259 -21.43 -6.66 5.84
N TYR A 260 -21.81 -6.88 4.59
CA TYR A 260 -21.87 -5.83 3.58
C TYR A 260 -22.90 -4.75 3.93
N ASN A 261 -24.07 -5.15 4.46
CA ASN A 261 -25.08 -4.20 4.89
C ASN A 261 -24.59 -3.45 6.13
N ASP A 262 -23.90 -4.07 7.08
CA ASP A 262 -23.31 -3.39 8.24
C ASP A 262 -22.20 -2.43 7.82
N ILE A 263 -21.33 -2.81 6.86
CA ILE A 263 -20.33 -1.92 6.27
C ILE A 263 -21.01 -0.75 5.55
N TYR A 264 -22.02 -1.03 4.71
CA TYR A 264 -22.78 -0.01 3.99
C TYR A 264 -23.55 0.91 4.94
N GLN A 265 -24.17 0.37 5.98
CA GLN A 265 -24.85 1.15 7.02
C GLN A 265 -23.84 1.93 7.85
N ASN A 266 -22.66 1.40 8.16
CA ASN A 266 -21.61 2.13 8.87
C ASN A 266 -21.04 3.27 8.02
N ILE A 267 -20.77 3.05 6.72
CA ILE A 267 -20.36 4.08 5.77
C ILE A 267 -21.45 5.17 5.66
N LYS A 268 -22.73 4.77 5.54
CA LYS A 268 -23.87 5.68 5.43
C LYS A 268 -24.18 6.44 6.73
N LYS A 269 -24.03 5.79 7.89
CA LYS A 269 -24.24 6.35 9.23
C LYS A 269 -23.11 7.30 9.61
N ASN A 270 -21.88 7.00 9.18
CA ASN A 270 -20.71 7.85 9.38
C ASN A 270 -20.50 8.89 8.26
N LYS A 271 -21.36 8.90 7.21
CA LYS A 271 -21.28 9.80 6.04
C LYS A 271 -19.90 9.82 5.38
N LEU A 272 -19.20 8.69 5.37
CA LEU A 272 -17.87 8.58 4.78
C LEU A 272 -17.99 8.47 3.26
N ASP A 273 -17.34 9.35 2.51
CA ASP A 273 -17.29 9.30 1.05
C ASP A 273 -16.01 8.61 0.52
N LYS A 274 -15.85 8.55 -0.81
CA LYS A 274 -14.67 7.95 -1.46
C LYS A 274 -13.39 8.70 -1.07
N GLU A 275 -13.46 10.02 -0.89
CA GLU A 275 -12.33 10.86 -0.53
C GLU A 275 -11.92 10.64 0.94
N ASP A 276 -12.88 10.39 1.83
CA ASP A 276 -12.64 10.05 3.23
C ASP A 276 -11.89 8.72 3.39
N ILE A 277 -12.26 7.70 2.60
CA ILE A 277 -11.59 6.38 2.63
C ILE A 277 -10.15 6.49 2.13
N VAL A 278 -9.93 7.22 1.02
CA VAL A 278 -8.58 7.48 0.49
C VAL A 278 -7.76 8.34 1.45
N SER A 279 -8.36 9.36 2.07
CA SER A 279 -7.72 10.17 3.11
C SER A 279 -7.26 9.31 4.29
N LEU A 280 -8.09 8.35 4.71
CA LEU A 280 -7.77 7.46 5.81
C LEU A 280 -6.68 6.43 5.45
N GLY A 281 -6.68 5.94 4.20
CA GLY A 281 -5.60 5.11 3.65
C GLY A 281 -4.25 5.85 3.63
N ASN A 282 -4.22 7.07 3.12
CA ASN A 282 -3.01 7.90 3.09
C ASN A 282 -2.51 8.21 4.51
N LYS A 283 -3.41 8.49 5.45
CA LYS A 283 -3.04 8.72 6.87
C LYS A 283 -2.42 7.48 7.52
N LYS A 284 -2.88 6.28 7.18
CA LYS A 284 -2.27 5.02 7.66
C LYS A 284 -0.84 4.85 7.16
N GLU A 285 -0.56 5.21 5.92
CA GLU A 285 0.80 5.18 5.37
C GLU A 285 1.70 6.23 6.03
N GLN A 286 1.20 7.44 6.21
CA GLN A 286 1.89 8.52 6.92
C GLN A 286 2.21 8.16 8.38
N LEU A 287 1.34 7.40 9.04
CA LEU A 287 1.59 6.88 10.39
C LEU A 287 2.71 5.82 10.39
N ARG A 288 2.82 4.99 9.35
CA ARG A 288 3.95 4.06 9.19
C ARG A 288 5.25 4.82 8.99
N GLU A 289 5.26 5.85 8.15
CA GLU A 289 6.42 6.73 7.99
C GLU A 289 6.81 7.40 9.32
N PHE A 290 5.83 7.88 10.10
CA PHE A 290 6.08 8.42 11.45
C PHE A 290 6.81 7.37 12.32
N ASN A 291 6.29 6.14 12.35
CA ASN A 291 6.88 5.05 13.12
C ASN A 291 8.32 4.74 12.68
N GLU A 292 8.58 4.69 11.37
CA GLU A 292 9.93 4.47 10.82
C GLU A 292 10.88 5.62 11.18
N LEU A 293 10.45 6.88 11.05
CA LEU A 293 11.26 8.04 11.45
C LEU A 293 11.57 8.06 12.95
N LEU A 294 10.67 7.52 13.78
CA LEU A 294 10.80 7.51 15.23
C LEU A 294 11.71 6.36 15.72
N TYR A 295 11.59 5.17 15.14
CA TYR A 295 12.23 3.96 15.67
C TYR A 295 13.27 3.30 14.75
N ASN A 296 13.28 3.59 13.45
CA ASN A 296 14.23 3.00 12.51
C ASN A 296 15.41 3.94 12.22
N PHE A 297 16.58 3.60 12.77
CA PHE A 297 17.79 4.40 12.65
C PHE A 297 18.31 4.52 11.21
N ASP A 298 18.22 3.44 10.43
CA ASP A 298 18.74 3.41 9.05
C ASP A 298 17.86 4.25 8.13
N TYR A 299 16.54 4.08 8.24
CA TYR A 299 15.56 4.89 7.51
C TYR A 299 15.70 6.39 7.80
N MET A 300 15.88 6.75 9.07
CA MET A 300 16.11 8.14 9.47
C MET A 300 17.40 8.73 8.87
N ASN A 301 18.49 7.96 8.82
CA ASN A 301 19.75 8.42 8.23
C ASN A 301 19.65 8.56 6.70
N GLU A 302 18.92 7.67 6.06
CA GLU A 302 18.62 7.76 4.62
C GLU A 302 17.88 9.07 4.30
N MET A 303 16.80 9.36 5.04
CA MET A 303 16.03 10.60 4.88
C MET A 303 16.85 11.86 5.13
N LYS A 304 17.80 11.80 6.08
CA LYS A 304 18.76 12.88 6.32
C LYS A 304 19.70 13.09 5.12
N GLY A 305 20.14 11.99 4.49
CA GLY A 305 21.07 11.97 3.36
C GLY A 305 20.46 12.50 2.06
N ILE A 306 19.18 12.22 1.80
CA ILE A 306 18.49 12.61 0.55
C ILE A 306 18.46 14.14 0.35
N LYS A 307 18.40 14.93 1.43
CA LYS A 307 18.30 16.40 1.35
C LYS A 307 19.45 17.17 2.02
N ASN A 308 20.46 16.49 2.56
CA ASN A 308 21.54 17.10 3.37
C ASN A 308 21.01 17.97 4.53
N ASN A 309 19.90 17.53 5.14
CA ASN A 309 19.13 18.30 6.13
C ASN A 309 19.57 17.99 7.58
N SER A 310 19.27 18.90 8.51
CA SER A 310 19.34 18.57 9.94
C SER A 310 18.23 17.57 10.30
N LEU A 311 18.42 16.83 11.39
CA LEU A 311 17.41 15.87 11.86
C LEU A 311 16.11 16.59 12.25
N GLU A 312 16.23 17.81 12.81
CA GLU A 312 15.09 18.69 13.07
C GLU A 312 14.36 19.05 11.78
N LYS A 313 15.09 19.36 10.70
CA LYS A 313 14.47 19.71 9.42
C LYS A 313 13.74 18.54 8.77
N VAL A 314 14.23 17.30 8.94
CA VAL A 314 13.51 16.09 8.50
C VAL A 314 12.15 15.98 9.19
N TRP A 315 12.10 16.20 10.52
CA TRP A 315 10.84 16.20 11.26
C TRP A 315 9.91 17.33 10.86
N GLN A 316 10.45 18.54 10.68
CA GLN A 316 9.66 19.68 10.20
C GLN A 316 9.05 19.39 8.81
N ASP A 317 9.83 18.85 7.87
CA ASP A 317 9.35 18.50 6.52
C ASP A 317 8.27 17.40 6.57
N PHE A 318 8.40 16.40 7.44
CA PHE A 318 7.38 15.36 7.64
C PHE A 318 6.09 15.94 8.24
N LEU A 319 6.20 16.73 9.30
CA LEU A 319 5.04 17.29 10.00
C LEU A 319 4.30 18.35 9.18
N GLU A 320 5.02 19.06 8.29
CA GLU A 320 4.44 19.97 7.29
C GLU A 320 3.53 19.23 6.28
N GLN A 321 3.92 18.02 5.85
CA GLN A 321 3.13 17.20 4.96
C GLN A 321 1.93 16.54 5.67
N ASN A 322 2.02 16.41 7.00
CA ASN A 322 1.10 15.63 7.84
C ASN A 322 0.40 16.47 8.90
N THR A 323 -0.09 17.67 8.53
CA THR A 323 -0.69 18.65 9.45
C THR A 323 -1.87 18.12 10.29
N TRP A 324 -2.53 17.06 9.83
CA TRP A 324 -3.64 16.42 10.56
C TRP A 324 -3.22 15.87 11.93
N ILE A 325 -1.94 15.53 12.12
CA ILE A 325 -1.36 15.04 13.39
C ILE A 325 -1.58 16.07 14.51
N PHE A 326 -1.38 17.35 14.21
CA PHE A 326 -1.56 18.44 15.17
C PHE A 326 -3.02 18.87 15.34
N GLY A 327 -3.88 18.48 14.39
CA GLY A 327 -5.28 18.85 14.36
C GLY A 327 -6.12 18.11 15.40
N TYR A 328 -5.93 16.79 15.51
CA TYR A 328 -6.74 15.95 16.40
C TYR A 328 -6.01 15.55 17.70
N GLY A 329 -4.67 15.63 17.74
CA GLY A 329 -3.86 14.96 18.76
C GLY A 329 -3.47 15.81 19.98
N LEU A 330 -3.37 17.14 19.89
CA LEU A 330 -2.68 17.94 20.92
C LEU A 330 -3.58 18.29 22.13
N ASN A 331 -4.88 18.41 21.90
CA ASN A 331 -6.03 18.46 22.82
C ASN A 331 -7.26 18.33 21.89
N TYR A 332 -8.49 18.05 22.37
CA TYR A 332 -9.73 18.02 21.54
C TYR A 332 -10.12 19.41 20.98
N ILE A 333 -9.17 20.13 20.40
CA ILE A 333 -9.27 21.42 19.79
C ILE A 333 -8.61 21.27 18.42
N PHE A 334 -9.44 21.29 17.39
CA PHE A 334 -9.02 21.19 16.00
C PHE A 334 -8.00 22.28 15.69
N ASN A 335 -6.82 21.94 15.19
CA ASN A 335 -5.84 22.91 14.65
C ASN A 335 -5.63 22.71 13.14
N SER A 336 -5.37 23.79 12.40
CA SER A 336 -5.04 23.72 10.96
C SER A 336 -3.99 24.78 10.59
N PRO A 337 -3.24 24.62 9.47
CA PRO A 337 -2.35 25.67 8.96
C PRO A 337 -3.12 26.93 8.55
N LEU A 338 -2.42 28.05 8.36
CA LEU A 338 -2.97 29.25 7.73
C LEU A 338 -3.20 29.02 6.24
N ASP A 339 -4.31 29.53 5.70
CA ASP A 339 -4.68 29.26 4.31
C ASP A 339 -3.62 29.78 3.32
N ASN A 340 -3.15 28.90 2.43
CA ASN A 340 -2.09 29.16 1.44
C ASN A 340 -0.71 29.53 2.03
N LYS A 341 -0.40 29.09 3.26
CA LYS A 341 0.90 29.29 3.92
C LYS A 341 1.47 27.96 4.43
N LYS A 342 2.80 27.88 4.51
CA LYS A 342 3.52 26.77 5.17
C LYS A 342 3.40 26.87 6.70
N LEU A 343 3.63 25.80 7.46
CA LEU A 343 3.73 25.89 8.93
C LEU A 343 4.91 26.78 9.33
N GLU A 344 6.09 26.56 8.74
CA GLU A 344 7.26 27.42 9.02
C GLU A 344 6.98 28.85 8.52
N GLN A 345 6.92 29.82 9.44
CA GLN A 345 6.57 31.21 9.11
C GLN A 345 7.48 32.23 9.80
N VAL A 346 7.62 33.40 9.16
CA VAL A 346 8.29 34.57 9.74
C VAL A 346 7.26 35.38 10.54
N ILE A 347 7.44 35.47 11.86
CA ILE A 347 6.48 36.15 12.76
C ILE A 347 6.80 37.63 13.02
N SER A 348 8.00 38.09 12.64
CA SER A 348 8.42 39.49 12.78
C SER A 348 9.41 39.88 11.67
N GLY A 349 9.21 41.04 11.02
CA GLY A 349 10.04 41.52 9.93
C GLY A 349 11.44 42.00 10.34
N TYR A 350 12.30 42.25 9.34
CA TYR A 350 13.56 43.00 9.53
C TYR A 350 13.24 44.47 9.80
N SER A 351 13.75 45.02 10.91
CA SER A 351 13.79 46.47 11.13
C SER A 351 15.23 46.95 11.10
N PHE A 352 15.47 48.26 11.04
CA PHE A 352 16.83 48.85 11.11
C PHE A 352 17.61 48.43 12.37
N ASN A 353 16.94 47.82 13.36
CA ASN A 353 17.53 47.44 14.65
C ASN A 353 17.10 46.05 15.17
N GLN A 354 16.43 45.21 14.36
CA GLN A 354 16.00 43.86 14.78
C GLN A 354 16.08 42.85 13.63
N SER A 355 16.66 41.68 13.90
CA SER A 355 16.62 40.53 13.01
C SER A 355 15.24 39.86 13.05
N GLY A 356 14.70 39.53 11.88
CA GLY A 356 13.47 38.75 11.78
C GLY A 356 13.66 37.37 12.41
N LYS A 357 12.66 36.89 13.16
CA LYS A 357 12.66 35.54 13.75
C LYS A 357 11.62 34.66 13.07
N ARG A 358 12.00 33.41 12.82
CA ARG A 358 11.16 32.35 12.23
C ARG A 358 10.72 31.39 13.33
N ILE A 359 9.48 30.90 13.22
CA ILE A 359 8.97 29.81 14.04
C ILE A 359 8.85 28.54 13.19
N ASP A 360 9.01 27.39 13.83
CA ASP A 360 8.91 26.08 13.17
C ASP A 360 7.51 25.83 12.63
N ALA A 361 6.47 26.19 13.40
CA ALA A 361 5.09 26.06 12.96
C ALA A 361 4.16 27.16 13.51
N LEU A 362 3.41 27.80 12.60
CA LEU A 362 2.34 28.76 12.89
C LEU A 362 0.99 28.17 12.48
N MET A 363 0.12 27.98 13.46
CA MET A 363 -1.18 27.33 13.30
C MET A 363 -2.32 28.23 13.79
N LYS A 364 -3.55 27.79 13.56
CA LYS A 364 -4.76 28.34 14.17
C LYS A 364 -5.59 27.22 14.79
N THR A 365 -6.29 27.55 15.87
CA THR A 365 -7.45 26.77 16.32
C THR A 365 -8.58 26.88 15.29
N ARG A 366 -9.36 25.82 15.17
CA ARG A 366 -10.46 25.67 14.22
C ARG A 366 -11.77 25.68 15.00
N GLY A 367 -12.57 26.72 14.81
CA GLY A 367 -13.87 26.91 15.47
C GLY A 367 -14.63 28.09 14.87
N LEU A 368 -15.74 28.50 15.48
CA LEU A 368 -16.47 29.72 15.07
C LEU A 368 -15.57 30.96 15.11
N ILE A 369 -14.55 30.94 15.98
CA ILE A 369 -13.51 31.96 16.13
C ILE A 369 -12.16 31.26 16.10
N ASN A 370 -11.31 31.61 15.14
CA ASN A 370 -9.95 31.07 15.03
C ASN A 370 -8.97 31.91 15.86
N SER A 371 -8.20 31.26 16.72
CA SER A 371 -7.12 31.86 17.52
C SER A 371 -5.77 31.29 17.14
N LEU A 372 -4.73 32.13 17.16
CA LEU A 372 -3.37 31.78 16.77
C LEU A 372 -2.75 30.73 17.72
N CYS A 373 -2.01 29.78 17.16
CA CYS A 373 -1.30 28.72 17.87
C CYS A 373 0.15 28.67 17.37
N LEU A 374 1.10 28.68 18.28
CA LEU A 374 2.54 28.67 17.99
C LEU A 374 3.09 27.31 18.39
N VAL A 375 3.81 26.67 17.48
CA VAL A 375 4.41 25.35 17.70
C VAL A 375 5.91 25.43 17.47
N GLU A 376 6.69 24.98 18.45
CA GLU A 376 8.15 24.78 18.36
C GLU A 376 8.41 23.27 18.33
N ILE A 377 9.28 22.83 17.42
CA ILE A 377 9.56 21.41 17.18
C ILE A 377 11.06 21.19 17.31
N LYS A 378 11.46 20.51 18.38
CA LYS A 378 12.82 19.96 18.53
C LYS A 378 12.85 18.52 18.04
N THR A 379 13.99 17.87 18.13
CA THR A 379 14.11 16.47 17.70
C THR A 379 13.63 15.49 18.77
N HIS A 380 13.17 14.30 18.36
CA HIS A 380 12.88 13.20 19.31
C HIS A 380 14.13 12.73 20.09
N LYS A 381 15.34 13.01 19.57
CA LYS A 381 16.62 12.71 20.22
C LYS A 381 17.05 13.78 21.22
N THR A 382 16.34 14.89 21.29
CA THR A 382 16.65 15.97 22.22
C THR A 382 16.38 15.48 23.64
N LYS A 383 17.41 15.53 24.50
CA LYS A 383 17.29 15.10 25.89
C LYS A 383 16.23 15.93 26.62
N LEU A 384 15.43 15.28 27.45
CA LEU A 384 14.45 15.91 28.33
C LEU A 384 15.07 16.30 29.67
N LEU A 385 15.97 15.45 30.21
CA LEU A 385 16.64 15.66 31.49
C LEU A 385 18.18 15.72 31.34
N GLU A 386 18.82 16.48 32.22
CA GLU A 386 20.28 16.46 32.43
C GLU A 386 20.69 15.40 33.46
N LYS A 387 21.89 15.53 34.02
CA LYS A 387 22.33 14.83 35.22
C LYS A 387 21.38 15.02 36.40
N GLN A 388 21.33 14.00 37.24
CA GLN A 388 20.70 14.05 38.55
C GLN A 388 21.28 15.21 39.38
N TYR A 389 20.42 16.06 39.92
CA TYR A 389 20.82 17.21 40.73
C TYR A 389 21.02 16.79 42.19
N ARG A 390 20.08 15.99 42.73
CA ARG A 390 20.09 15.35 44.05
C ARG A 390 19.32 14.04 43.99
N ASN A 391 19.36 13.24 45.07
CA ASN A 391 18.55 12.01 45.16
C ASN A 391 17.10 12.29 44.73
N GLU A 392 16.57 11.44 43.85
CA GLU A 392 15.21 11.50 43.30
C GLU A 392 14.87 12.79 42.52
N SER A 393 15.83 13.71 42.32
CA SER A 393 15.62 15.01 41.67
C SER A 393 16.49 15.17 40.43
N TRP A 394 15.87 15.19 39.26
CA TRP A 394 16.54 15.38 37.99
C TRP A 394 16.37 16.81 37.46
N GLY A 395 17.46 17.41 36.97
CA GLY A 395 17.39 18.70 36.30
C GLY A 395 16.85 18.54 34.88
N ILE A 396 16.09 19.53 34.40
CA ILE A 396 15.70 19.58 32.99
C ILE A 396 16.90 19.85 32.08
N SER A 397 16.83 19.40 30.84
CA SER A 397 17.87 19.66 29.84
C SER A 397 18.00 21.15 29.52
N THR A 398 19.20 21.58 29.13
CA THR A 398 19.40 22.95 28.63
C THR A 398 18.61 23.20 27.34
N GLU A 399 18.42 22.16 26.54
CA GLU A 399 17.63 22.19 25.31
C GLU A 399 16.14 22.43 25.60
N LEU A 400 15.55 21.72 26.57
CA LEU A 400 14.16 21.91 26.97
C LEU A 400 13.93 23.30 27.54
N SER A 401 14.80 23.75 28.44
CA SER A 401 14.76 25.12 28.98
C SER A 401 14.87 26.19 27.88
N GLY A 402 15.82 25.99 26.96
CA GLY A 402 16.04 26.88 25.81
C GLY A 402 14.83 26.96 24.88
N ALA A 403 14.21 25.82 24.56
CA ALA A 403 13.02 25.74 23.72
C ALA A 403 11.81 26.46 24.36
N ILE A 404 11.62 26.32 25.67
CA ILE A 404 10.57 27.05 26.42
C ILE A 404 10.83 28.56 26.36
N ALA A 405 12.06 29.02 26.61
CA ALA A 405 12.40 30.43 26.51
C ALA A 405 12.19 30.98 25.09
N GLN A 406 12.49 30.16 24.07
CA GLN A 406 12.32 30.49 22.66
C GLN A 406 10.84 30.68 22.29
N ILE A 407 9.98 29.71 22.60
CA ILE A 407 8.56 29.77 22.25
C ILE A 407 7.81 30.87 23.02
N GLN A 408 8.18 31.13 24.29
CA GLN A 408 7.66 32.28 25.03
C GLN A 408 8.05 33.61 24.40
N LYS A 409 9.29 33.72 23.87
CA LYS A 409 9.71 34.91 23.14
C LYS A 409 8.90 35.11 21.87
N TYR A 410 8.48 34.03 21.21
CA TYR A 410 7.59 34.08 20.05
C TYR A 410 6.20 34.57 20.41
N LYS A 411 5.61 34.08 21.52
CA LYS A 411 4.35 34.61 22.04
C LYS A 411 4.41 36.11 22.31
N TYR A 412 5.45 36.57 22.99
CA TYR A 412 5.64 37.99 23.26
C TYR A 412 5.73 38.83 21.97
N LYS A 413 6.50 38.36 20.99
CA LYS A 413 6.60 39.04 19.68
C LYS A 413 5.27 39.04 18.94
N ALA A 414 4.57 37.92 18.92
CA ALA A 414 3.26 37.82 18.29
C ALA A 414 2.29 38.86 18.89
N LEU A 415 2.19 38.95 20.22
CA LEU A 415 1.31 39.91 20.89
C LEU A 415 1.71 41.38 20.66
N LYS A 416 3.00 41.64 20.45
CA LYS A 416 3.52 43.00 20.27
C LYS A 416 3.41 43.49 18.83
N ASP A 417 3.77 42.64 17.87
CA ASP A 417 4.06 43.04 16.50
C ASP A 417 2.97 42.59 15.51
N ILE A 418 2.07 41.69 15.91
CA ILE A 418 0.97 41.19 15.08
C ILE A 418 -0.35 41.79 15.56
N SER A 419 -1.18 42.26 14.62
CA SER A 419 -2.53 42.78 14.92
C SER A 419 -3.38 41.74 15.66
N ASN A 420 -4.20 42.20 16.60
CA ASN A 420 -5.16 41.36 17.33
C ASN A 420 -6.13 40.63 16.39
N ARG A 421 -6.39 41.21 15.22
CA ARG A 421 -7.19 40.61 14.14
C ARG A 421 -6.37 40.60 12.86
N ILE A 422 -6.19 39.41 12.30
CA ILE A 422 -5.43 39.17 11.07
C ILE A 422 -6.41 38.70 10.01
N GLU A 423 -6.49 39.42 8.89
CA GLU A 423 -7.17 38.93 7.69
C GLU A 423 -6.17 38.21 6.81
N ILE A 424 -6.44 36.94 6.51
CA ILE A 424 -5.55 36.15 5.66
C ILE A 424 -5.80 36.54 4.20
N LYS A 425 -4.70 36.69 3.46
CA LYS A 425 -4.69 37.05 2.05
C LYS A 425 -3.96 35.98 1.25
N SER A 426 -4.44 35.74 0.04
CA SER A 426 -3.82 34.86 -0.94
C SER A 426 -2.44 35.41 -1.36
N GLN A 427 -1.68 34.62 -2.14
CA GLN A 427 -0.39 35.06 -2.67
C GLN A 427 -0.50 36.30 -3.57
N ASN A 428 -1.66 36.50 -4.21
CA ASN A 428 -1.95 37.65 -5.06
C ASN A 428 -2.50 38.86 -4.29
N GLY A 429 -2.68 38.73 -2.97
CA GLY A 429 -3.17 39.79 -2.08
C GLY A 429 -4.69 39.80 -1.89
N ASP A 430 -5.43 38.87 -2.50
CA ASP A 430 -6.88 38.77 -2.36
C ASP A 430 -7.27 38.28 -0.97
N PRO A 431 -8.28 38.87 -0.29
CA PRO A 431 -8.78 38.34 0.97
C PRO A 431 -9.30 36.91 0.80
N THR A 432 -8.88 35.99 1.67
CA THR A 432 -9.40 34.61 1.65
C THR A 432 -10.75 34.48 2.34
N GLY A 433 -11.22 35.56 3.01
CA GLY A 433 -12.39 35.53 3.90
C GLY A 433 -12.07 35.02 5.31
N GLU A 434 -10.82 34.61 5.55
CA GLU A 434 -10.41 34.03 6.81
C GLU A 434 -9.87 35.09 7.79
N VAL A 435 -10.26 34.96 9.06
CA VAL A 435 -9.86 35.86 10.15
C VAL A 435 -9.26 35.05 11.30
N VAL A 436 -8.07 35.45 11.74
CA VAL A 436 -7.37 34.85 12.90
C VAL A 436 -7.15 35.90 13.98
N PHE A 437 -7.47 35.55 15.22
CA PHE A 437 -7.28 36.42 16.38
C PHE A 437 -6.03 36.06 17.18
N ASN A 438 -5.38 37.07 17.74
CA ASN A 438 -4.10 36.96 18.44
C ASN A 438 -4.11 37.68 19.80
N TYR A 439 -5.03 37.30 20.68
CA TYR A 439 -5.13 37.88 22.03
C TYR A 439 -4.27 37.16 23.07
N SER A 440 -4.18 35.84 22.97
CA SER A 440 -3.24 35.00 23.73
C SER A 440 -3.05 33.70 22.97
N PRO A 441 -1.99 33.58 22.15
CA PRO A 441 -1.80 32.39 21.36
C PRO A 441 -1.50 31.18 22.26
N SER A 442 -2.05 30.03 21.86
CA SER A 442 -1.69 28.73 22.42
C SER A 442 -0.24 28.40 22.05
N LEU A 443 0.48 27.74 22.96
CA LEU A 443 1.87 27.34 22.74
C LEU A 443 1.98 25.83 22.85
N VAL A 444 2.63 25.21 21.87
CA VAL A 444 2.92 23.76 21.87
C VAL A 444 4.41 23.57 21.63
N LEU A 445 5.04 22.76 22.47
CA LEU A 445 6.44 22.37 22.32
C LEU A 445 6.51 20.86 22.12
N VAL A 446 6.98 20.44 20.94
CA VAL A 446 7.22 19.02 20.63
C VAL A 446 8.71 18.72 20.79
N ILE A 447 9.08 17.86 21.74
CA ILE A 447 10.48 17.65 22.13
C ILE A 447 10.71 16.28 22.76
N GLY A 448 11.82 15.62 22.39
CA GLY A 448 12.29 14.40 23.04
C GLY A 448 11.34 13.21 22.95
N SER A 449 11.58 12.21 23.79
CA SER A 449 10.83 10.95 23.84
C SER A 449 10.77 10.42 25.27
N LEU A 450 9.61 9.92 25.73
CA LEU A 450 9.51 9.28 27.06
C LEU A 450 10.33 7.98 27.13
N SER A 451 10.73 7.43 26.00
CA SER A 451 11.69 6.32 25.93
C SER A 451 13.01 6.62 26.68
N GLU A 452 13.37 7.89 26.88
CA GLU A 452 14.50 8.31 27.73
C GLU A 452 14.40 7.78 29.18
N PHE A 453 13.18 7.53 29.66
CA PHE A 453 12.90 7.09 31.02
C PHE A 453 12.75 5.57 31.13
N ILE A 454 12.81 4.83 30.01
CA ILE A 454 12.70 3.38 29.99
C ILE A 454 14.10 2.76 30.11
N THR A 455 14.26 1.81 31.04
CA THR A 455 15.47 0.99 31.21
C THR A 455 15.17 -0.46 30.84
N GLU A 456 16.22 -1.28 30.71
CA GLU A 456 16.07 -2.73 30.46
C GLU A 456 15.18 -3.45 31.48
N LYS A 457 15.05 -2.90 32.70
CA LYS A 457 14.28 -3.47 33.80
C LYS A 457 12.96 -2.73 34.10
N GLY A 458 12.56 -1.78 33.26
CA GLY A 458 11.34 -0.99 33.43
C GLY A 458 11.58 0.52 33.52
N ILE A 459 10.55 1.25 33.92
CA ILE A 459 10.52 2.72 33.93
C ILE A 459 11.31 3.27 35.13
N ASN A 460 12.11 4.32 34.90
CA ASN A 460 12.73 5.10 35.95
C ASN A 460 11.75 6.17 36.45
N GLU A 461 11.06 5.89 37.57
CA GLU A 461 10.03 6.75 38.13
C GLU A 461 10.54 8.13 38.58
N ASP A 462 11.80 8.23 39.06
CA ASP A 462 12.39 9.52 39.49
C ASP A 462 12.57 10.48 38.31
N LYS A 463 13.02 9.94 37.16
CA LYS A 463 13.14 10.72 35.92
C LYS A 463 11.78 11.14 35.41
N LEU A 464 10.87 10.17 35.28
CA LEU A 464 9.52 10.43 34.77
C LEU A 464 8.80 11.48 35.63
N SER A 465 8.81 11.32 36.95
CA SER A 465 8.18 12.26 37.88
C SER A 465 8.80 13.65 37.83
N SER A 466 10.13 13.77 37.72
CA SER A 466 10.82 15.06 37.56
C SER A 466 10.36 15.79 36.28
N PHE A 467 10.25 15.07 35.16
CA PHE A 467 9.76 15.63 33.90
C PHE A 467 8.27 16.01 33.97
N GLU A 468 7.42 15.13 34.51
CA GLU A 468 5.97 15.35 34.64
C GLU A 468 5.64 16.55 35.51
N MET A 469 6.27 16.65 36.68
CA MET A 469 6.06 17.76 37.59
C MET A 469 6.51 19.08 36.96
N PHE A 470 7.67 19.08 36.28
CA PHE A 470 8.15 20.27 35.59
C PHE A 470 7.20 20.68 34.47
N ARG A 471 6.84 19.79 33.54
CA ARG A 471 5.99 20.16 32.40
C ARG A 471 4.63 20.68 32.82
N LYS A 472 4.02 20.08 33.85
CA LYS A 472 2.73 20.54 34.40
C LYS A 472 2.81 21.88 35.13
N SER A 473 4.00 22.28 35.60
CA SER A 473 4.21 23.60 36.23
C SER A 473 4.30 24.75 35.23
N ILE A 474 4.54 24.47 33.95
CA ILE A 474 4.66 25.49 32.91
C ILE A 474 3.27 25.80 32.36
N GLU A 475 2.68 26.88 32.87
CA GLU A 475 1.37 27.32 32.41
C GLU A 475 1.39 27.86 30.97
N GLY A 476 0.38 27.46 30.19
CA GLY A 476 0.15 27.99 28.85
C GLY A 476 1.11 27.49 27.78
N ILE A 477 1.87 26.42 28.04
CA ILE A 477 2.68 25.68 27.06
C ILE A 477 2.38 24.19 27.19
N ASP A 478 1.87 23.59 26.12
CA ASP A 478 1.68 22.14 26.04
C ASP A 478 2.99 21.49 25.60
N ILE A 479 3.70 20.84 26.52
CA ILE A 479 4.95 20.12 26.24
C ILE A 479 4.64 18.64 25.98
N ILE A 480 4.86 18.19 24.76
CA ILE A 480 4.48 16.86 24.27
C ILE A 480 5.69 16.18 23.65
N THR A 481 5.90 14.91 23.97
CA THR A 481 6.99 14.10 23.40
C THR A 481 6.58 13.46 22.07
N PHE A 482 7.55 13.03 21.26
CA PHE A 482 7.25 12.48 19.93
C PHE A 482 6.48 11.16 19.99
N ASP A 483 6.79 10.31 20.96
CA ASP A 483 6.08 9.05 21.22
C ASP A 483 4.65 9.30 21.74
N GLU A 484 4.44 10.27 22.63
CA GLU A 484 3.08 10.69 23.00
C GLU A 484 2.30 11.24 21.79
N LEU A 485 2.95 12.05 20.94
CA LEU A 485 2.33 12.61 19.75
C LEU A 485 1.99 11.52 18.72
N TYR A 486 2.86 10.53 18.57
CA TYR A 486 2.63 9.35 17.73
C TYR A 486 1.43 8.54 18.23
N ASP A 487 1.37 8.22 19.52
CA ASP A 487 0.25 7.45 20.08
C ASP A 487 -1.08 8.19 19.94
N ARG A 488 -1.07 9.52 20.09
CA ARG A 488 -2.24 10.37 19.81
C ARG A 488 -2.64 10.27 18.33
N ALA A 489 -1.68 10.43 17.40
CA ALA A 489 -1.89 10.32 15.96
C ALA A 489 -2.45 8.94 15.55
N LYS A 490 -1.90 7.88 16.15
CA LYS A 490 -2.33 6.50 15.95
C LYS A 490 -3.77 6.30 16.42
N TYR A 491 -4.10 6.76 17.61
CA TYR A 491 -5.45 6.66 18.15
C TYR A 491 -6.48 7.28 17.20
N ILE A 492 -6.20 8.44 16.60
CA ILE A 492 -7.10 9.13 15.67
C ILE A 492 -7.43 8.30 14.41
N ILE A 493 -6.49 7.47 13.95
CA ILE A 493 -6.68 6.64 12.76
C ILE A 493 -7.34 5.29 13.13
N GLU A 494 -7.05 4.78 14.32
CA GLU A 494 -7.53 3.47 14.79
C GLU A 494 -8.88 3.52 15.51
N SER A 495 -9.29 4.69 16.03
CA SER A 495 -10.61 4.97 16.62
C SER A 495 -11.66 5.27 15.56
#